data_AF-A0A420EWT1-F1
#
_entry.id   AF-A0A420EWT1-F1
#
_cell.length_a   1.000
_cell.length_b   1.000
_cell.length_c   1.000
_cell.angle_alpha   90.00
_cell.angle_beta   90.00
_cell.angle_gamma   90.00
#
_symmetry.space_group_name_H-M   'P 1'
#
loop_
_entity.id
_entity.type
_entity.pdbx_description
1 polymer ?
#
loop_
_entity_poly.entity_id
_entity_poly.type
_entity_poly.pdbx_seq_one_letter_code
_entity_poly.pdbx_strand_id
1 'polypeptide(L)'
;MSDRDRQPPLEESPEMAAAVDDDSTVPQLRTGGGADRDNPAFAQPGEGGASGPPTEDLLGDPYAAGTGATGTGTGAGGDNIRTGAEQPWEPEDLVMARGQDLTPENIERARRDLDELGQAAVERTVP
;
A
#
# COMPACT_ATOMS: atom_id res chain seq x y z
N MET A 1 -5.45 11.12 -48.16
CA MET A 1 -5.87 11.73 -46.89
C MET A 1 -5.10 13.02 -46.75
N SER A 2 -5.76 14.14 -47.02
CA SER A 2 -5.10 15.45 -46.95
C SER A 2 -4.86 15.81 -45.49
N ASP A 3 -3.68 16.35 -45.21
CA ASP A 3 -3.20 16.81 -43.90
C ASP A 3 -3.96 18.04 -43.35
N ARG A 4 -5.24 18.21 -43.74
CA ARG A 4 -6.10 19.35 -43.38
C ARG A 4 -7.03 19.09 -42.20
N ASP A 5 -7.15 17.83 -41.76
CA ASP A 5 -8.08 17.44 -40.68
C ASP A 5 -7.37 17.17 -39.34
N ARG A 6 -6.06 17.42 -39.24
CA ARG A 6 -5.36 17.45 -37.94
C ARG A 6 -5.62 18.79 -37.29
N GLN A 7 -6.77 18.92 -36.65
CA GLN A 7 -6.91 19.98 -35.65
C GLN A 7 -5.80 19.77 -34.61
N PRO A 8 -5.04 20.81 -34.25
CA PRO A 8 -4.06 20.71 -33.19
C PRO A 8 -4.76 20.26 -31.90
N PRO A 9 -4.03 19.55 -31.01
CA PRO A 9 -4.57 19.16 -29.72
C PRO A 9 -5.13 20.38 -28.98
N LEU A 10 -6.16 20.16 -28.17
CA LEU A 10 -6.89 21.23 -27.48
C LEU A 10 -5.99 22.08 -26.57
N GLU A 11 -4.87 21.52 -26.10
CA GLU A 11 -3.83 22.21 -25.33
C GLU A 11 -3.11 23.32 -26.11
N GLU A 12 -3.12 23.27 -27.44
CA GLU A 12 -2.55 24.30 -28.33
C GLU A 12 -3.62 25.28 -28.86
N SER A 13 -4.85 25.22 -28.34
CA SER A 13 -5.91 26.15 -28.74
C SER A 13 -5.67 27.56 -28.20
N PRO A 14 -6.00 28.61 -28.98
CA PRO A 14 -5.86 29.99 -28.53
C PRO A 14 -6.72 30.32 -27.30
N GLU A 15 -7.84 29.63 -27.11
CA GLU A 15 -8.69 29.74 -25.92
C GLU A 15 -8.00 29.21 -24.67
N MET A 16 -7.26 28.08 -24.76
CA MET A 16 -6.44 27.57 -23.65
C MET A 16 -5.30 28.52 -23.30
N ALA A 17 -4.61 29.07 -24.30
CA ALA A 17 -3.54 30.04 -24.07
C ALA A 17 -4.05 31.29 -23.33
N ALA A 18 -5.20 31.83 -23.74
CA ALA A 18 -5.82 32.98 -23.09
C ALA A 18 -6.26 32.69 -21.64
N ALA A 19 -6.69 31.46 -21.33
CA ALA A 19 -7.09 31.07 -19.97
C ALA A 19 -5.90 30.96 -19.01
N VAL A 20 -4.71 30.56 -19.49
CA VAL A 20 -3.48 30.48 -18.68
C VAL A 20 -2.92 31.86 -18.33
N ASP A 21 -3.03 32.81 -19.27
CA ASP A 21 -2.55 34.18 -19.10
C ASP A 21 -3.54 35.09 -18.34
N ASP A 22 -4.73 34.57 -17.96
CA ASP A 22 -5.72 35.35 -17.22
C ASP A 22 -5.24 35.70 -15.79
N ASP A 23 -5.53 36.94 -15.39
CA ASP A 23 -5.06 37.55 -14.13
C ASP A 23 -5.83 37.03 -12.89
N SER A 24 -6.81 36.13 -13.10
CA SER A 24 -7.50 35.40 -12.02
C SER A 24 -6.72 34.17 -11.53
N THR A 25 -5.61 33.81 -12.18
CA THR A 25 -4.78 32.66 -11.77
C THR A 25 -4.18 32.87 -10.39
N VAL A 26 -4.38 31.88 -9.50
CA VAL A 26 -3.81 31.88 -8.15
C VAL A 26 -2.27 31.77 -8.23
N PRO A 27 -1.50 32.76 -7.75
CA PRO A 27 -0.03 32.79 -7.88
C PRO A 27 0.69 31.55 -7.33
N GLN A 28 0.13 30.95 -6.27
CA GLN A 28 0.64 29.74 -5.64
C GLN A 28 0.60 28.54 -6.59
N LEU A 29 -0.41 28.45 -7.48
CA LEU A 29 -0.49 27.38 -8.48
C LEU A 29 0.54 27.54 -9.61
N ARG A 30 0.98 28.77 -9.92
CA ARG A 30 2.04 29.00 -10.93
C ARG A 30 3.42 28.52 -10.49
N THR A 31 3.68 28.54 -9.18
CA THR A 31 5.00 28.21 -8.60
C THR A 31 5.00 26.90 -7.80
N GLY A 32 3.88 26.17 -7.83
CA GLY A 32 3.69 24.89 -7.14
C GLY A 32 3.40 25.00 -5.64
N GLY A 33 3.45 26.22 -5.07
CA GLY A 33 3.35 26.44 -3.63
C GLY A 33 4.59 25.89 -2.92
N GLY A 34 5.25 26.72 -2.11
CA GLY A 34 6.34 26.24 -1.27
C GLY A 34 5.88 25.17 -0.28
N ALA A 35 6.82 24.68 0.53
CA ALA A 35 6.47 23.78 1.60
C ALA A 35 5.49 24.46 2.58
N ASP A 36 4.33 23.85 2.82
CA ASP A 36 3.36 24.29 3.81
C ASP A 36 2.75 23.10 4.56
N ARG A 37 1.70 23.33 5.36
CA ARG A 37 1.05 22.29 6.17
C ARG A 37 0.42 21.20 5.29
N ASP A 38 -0.15 21.58 4.17
CA ASP A 38 -0.90 20.72 3.27
C ASP A 38 -0.03 20.24 2.08
N ASN A 39 1.12 20.89 1.86
CA ASN A 39 2.15 20.53 0.89
C ASN A 39 3.54 20.42 1.56
N PRO A 40 3.83 19.36 2.32
CA PRO A 40 5.10 19.23 3.01
C PRO A 40 6.27 18.96 2.05
N ALA A 41 7.44 19.55 2.31
CA ALA A 41 8.67 19.16 1.63
C ALA A 41 9.22 17.86 2.23
N PHE A 42 9.46 16.86 1.38
CA PHE A 42 10.09 15.61 1.77
C PHE A 42 11.62 15.75 1.72
N ALA A 43 12.30 15.32 2.78
CA ALA A 43 13.77 15.27 2.81
C ALA A 43 14.27 14.19 1.84
N GLN A 44 15.39 14.47 1.16
CA GLN A 44 16.04 13.46 0.33
C GLN A 44 16.72 12.39 1.21
N PRO A 45 16.93 11.17 0.69
CA PRO A 45 17.69 10.15 1.40
C PRO A 45 19.10 10.66 1.76
N GLY A 46 19.38 10.77 3.07
CA GLY A 46 20.66 11.28 3.60
C GLY A 46 20.65 12.76 4.03
N GLU A 47 19.57 13.50 3.80
CA GLU A 47 19.36 14.82 4.39
C GLU A 47 18.73 14.68 5.78
N GLY A 48 19.52 14.95 6.82
CA GLY A 48 19.02 15.01 8.20
C GLY A 48 17.95 16.08 8.32
N GLY A 49 16.71 15.67 8.61
CA GLY A 49 15.56 16.56 8.71
C GLY A 49 15.84 17.73 9.65
N ALA A 50 15.64 18.95 9.17
CA ALA A 50 15.83 20.15 9.96
C ALA A 50 14.89 20.12 11.18
N SER A 51 15.49 20.06 12.37
CA SER A 51 14.86 20.37 13.67
C SER A 51 14.09 19.25 14.41
N GLY A 52 14.48 17.99 14.25
CA GLY A 52 14.05 16.88 15.13
C GLY A 52 15.23 16.20 15.84
N PRO A 53 15.04 15.57 17.02
CA PRO A 53 16.05 14.65 17.56
C PRO A 53 16.35 13.56 16.53
N PRO A 54 17.58 12.99 16.52
CA PRO A 54 17.93 11.91 15.60
C PRO A 54 16.86 10.83 15.70
N THR A 55 16.13 10.62 14.60
CA THR A 55 15.10 9.59 14.55
C THR A 55 15.71 8.21 14.69
N GLU A 56 17.04 8.07 14.54
CA GLU A 56 17.81 6.84 14.77
C GLU A 56 17.65 6.30 16.21
N ASP A 57 17.44 7.15 17.22
CA ASP A 57 17.23 6.72 18.61
C ASP A 57 15.74 6.44 18.93
N LEU A 58 14.81 7.06 18.19
CA LEU A 58 13.36 6.86 18.34
C LEU A 58 12.84 5.68 17.51
N LEU A 59 13.45 5.46 16.35
CA LEU A 59 13.31 4.28 15.50
C LEU A 59 14.41 3.30 15.90
N GLY A 60 14.33 2.75 17.12
CA GLY A 60 15.10 1.55 17.43
C GLY A 60 14.92 0.56 16.28
N ASP A 61 16.03 -0.03 15.80
CA ASP A 61 16.04 -0.76 14.53
C ASP A 61 14.85 -1.74 14.46
N PRO A 62 13.84 -1.47 13.61
CA PRO A 62 12.65 -2.32 13.53
C PRO A 62 12.99 -3.69 12.92
N TYR A 63 14.20 -3.86 12.37
CA TYR A 63 14.77 -5.15 11.96
C TYR A 63 15.63 -5.81 13.05
N ALA A 64 16.04 -5.10 14.10
CA ALA A 64 16.65 -5.69 15.29
C ALA A 64 15.58 -6.27 16.25
N ALA A 65 14.33 -5.84 16.13
CA ALA A 65 13.18 -6.45 16.79
C ALA A 65 12.80 -7.81 16.15
N GLY A 66 13.73 -8.76 16.17
CA GLY A 66 13.50 -10.10 15.61
C GLY A 66 14.50 -11.18 15.98
N THR A 67 15.65 -10.85 16.58
CA THR A 67 16.71 -11.83 16.86
C THR A 67 17.15 -11.84 18.34
N GLY A 68 16.17 -11.79 19.24
CA GLY A 68 16.38 -12.23 20.62
C GLY A 68 16.41 -13.75 20.69
N ALA A 69 17.61 -14.35 20.69
CA ALA A 69 18.01 -15.67 21.21
C ALA A 69 17.24 -16.98 20.87
N THR A 70 16.04 -16.96 20.28
CA THR A 70 15.24 -18.17 19.96
C THR A 70 14.73 -18.23 18.51
N GLY A 71 15.18 -17.31 17.63
CA GLY A 71 15.27 -17.55 16.19
C GLY A 71 13.98 -17.91 15.44
N THR A 72 12.95 -17.05 15.44
CA THR A 72 11.80 -17.19 14.52
C THR A 72 11.31 -15.88 13.87
N GLY A 73 12.00 -14.74 14.07
CA GLY A 73 11.61 -13.43 13.52
C GLY A 73 12.18 -13.15 12.11
N THR A 74 11.44 -13.51 11.06
CA THR A 74 11.82 -13.26 9.66
C THR A 74 11.64 -11.78 9.26
N GLY A 75 12.75 -11.05 9.13
CA GLY A 75 12.84 -9.72 8.53
C GLY A 75 13.25 -9.77 7.05
N ALA A 76 12.82 -8.75 6.30
CA ALA A 76 12.95 -8.54 4.86
C ALA A 76 14.38 -8.73 4.30
N GLY A 77 14.67 -9.96 3.86
CA GLY A 77 15.60 -10.27 2.78
C GLY A 77 14.79 -10.89 1.64
N GLY A 78 15.24 -10.73 0.38
CA GLY A 78 14.50 -10.99 -0.86
C GLY A 78 13.85 -12.36 -1.09
N ASP A 79 13.93 -13.28 -0.12
CA ASP A 79 13.26 -14.58 -0.14
C ASP A 79 12.05 -14.66 0.83
N ASN A 80 11.72 -13.56 1.52
CA ASN A 80 10.65 -13.49 2.52
C ASN A 80 9.69 -12.32 2.26
N ILE A 81 9.14 -12.25 1.05
CA ILE A 81 7.92 -11.46 0.81
C ILE A 81 6.77 -12.20 1.48
N ARG A 82 6.30 -11.69 2.64
CA ARG A 82 5.03 -12.14 3.23
C ARG A 82 3.89 -11.48 2.45
N THR A 83 3.20 -12.28 1.64
CA THR A 83 2.00 -11.89 0.89
C THR A 83 0.76 -11.71 1.77
N GLY A 84 0.84 -12.05 3.06
CA GLY A 84 -0.27 -12.08 4.00
C GLY A 84 -1.14 -13.33 3.87
N ALA A 85 -0.97 -14.12 2.80
CA ALA A 85 -1.68 -15.37 2.57
C ALA A 85 -1.10 -16.55 3.38
N GLU A 86 0.12 -16.41 3.90
CA GLU A 86 0.78 -17.42 4.75
C GLU A 86 0.44 -17.29 6.25
N GLN A 87 -0.54 -16.44 6.59
CA GLN A 87 -1.11 -16.42 7.94
C GLN A 87 -1.94 -17.69 8.19
N PRO A 88 -1.85 -18.30 9.39
CA PRO A 88 -2.68 -19.46 9.72
C PRO A 88 -4.16 -19.06 9.69
N TRP A 89 -4.97 -19.87 9.01
CA TRP A 89 -6.43 -19.74 8.98
C TRP A 89 -7.04 -20.49 10.16
N GLU A 90 -7.94 -19.85 10.90
CA GLU A 90 -8.71 -20.53 11.94
C GLU A 90 -9.90 -21.30 11.32
N PRO A 91 -10.39 -22.37 11.97
CA PRO A 91 -11.57 -23.11 11.50
C PRO A 91 -12.79 -22.22 11.25
N GLU A 92 -13.01 -21.21 12.10
CA GLU A 92 -14.09 -20.24 11.99
C GLU A 92 -13.98 -19.41 10.69
N ASP A 93 -12.76 -19.04 10.29
CA ASP A 93 -12.53 -18.27 9.07
C ASP A 93 -12.93 -19.07 7.82
N LEU A 94 -12.64 -20.38 7.80
CA LEU A 94 -13.08 -21.27 6.73
C LEU A 94 -14.60 -21.40 6.65
N VAL A 95 -15.29 -21.48 7.80
CA VAL A 95 -16.76 -21.55 7.85
C VAL A 95 -17.36 -20.26 7.28
N MET A 96 -16.81 -19.11 7.70
CA MET A 96 -17.22 -17.79 7.22
C MET A 96 -16.96 -17.61 5.72
N ALA A 97 -15.79 -18.03 5.23
CA ALA A 97 -15.44 -17.95 3.81
C ALA A 97 -16.34 -18.84 2.92
N ARG A 98 -16.85 -19.96 3.46
CA ARG A 98 -17.87 -20.79 2.80
C ARG A 98 -19.28 -20.19 2.86
N GLY A 99 -19.50 -19.13 3.63
CA GLY A 99 -20.81 -18.53 3.87
C GLY A 99 -21.73 -19.40 4.73
N GLN A 100 -21.16 -20.20 5.63
CA GLN A 100 -21.91 -21.07 6.55
C GLN A 100 -22.06 -20.40 7.92
N ASP A 101 -23.10 -20.78 8.66
CA ASP A 101 -23.27 -20.33 10.05
C ASP A 101 -22.23 -20.97 10.97
N LEU A 102 -21.77 -20.22 11.98
CA LEU A 102 -20.81 -20.64 13.00
C LEU A 102 -21.42 -21.62 14.02
N THR A 103 -21.87 -22.78 13.54
CA THR A 103 -22.33 -23.87 14.40
C THR A 103 -21.15 -24.76 14.79
N PRO A 104 -21.19 -25.44 15.96
CA PRO A 104 -20.13 -26.33 16.40
C PRO A 104 -19.78 -27.41 15.37
N GLU A 105 -20.79 -27.94 14.68
CA GLU A 105 -20.62 -29.00 13.67
C GLU A 105 -19.87 -28.50 12.43
N ASN A 106 -20.10 -27.25 12.03
CA ASN A 106 -19.40 -26.64 10.90
C ASN A 106 -17.95 -26.31 11.26
N ILE A 107 -17.70 -25.85 12.49
CA ILE A 107 -16.36 -25.57 13.02
C ILE A 107 -15.54 -26.87 13.10
N GLU A 108 -16.11 -27.96 13.64
CA GLU A 108 -15.42 -29.26 13.68
C GLU A 108 -15.06 -29.78 12.29
N ARG A 109 -15.94 -29.58 11.31
CA ARG A 109 -15.67 -29.94 9.92
C ARG A 109 -14.55 -29.09 9.33
N ALA A 110 -14.57 -27.78 9.54
CA ALA A 110 -13.52 -26.89 9.06
C ALA A 110 -12.16 -27.20 9.71
N ARG A 111 -12.16 -27.55 11.00
CA ARG A 111 -10.95 -28.00 11.70
C ARG A 111 -10.39 -29.29 11.09
N ARG A 112 -11.26 -30.29 10.83
CA ARG A 112 -10.83 -31.53 10.14
C ARG A 112 -10.27 -31.22 8.75
N ASP A 113 -10.92 -30.34 7.99
CA ASP A 113 -10.45 -29.97 6.66
C ASP A 113 -9.07 -29.29 6.71
N LEU A 114 -8.80 -28.43 7.71
CA LEU A 114 -7.47 -27.83 7.91
C LEU A 114 -6.43 -28.88 8.33
N ASP A 115 -6.79 -29.80 9.22
CA ASP A 115 -5.88 -30.87 9.68
C ASP A 115 -5.54 -31.84 8.53
N GLU A 116 -6.48 -32.13 7.63
CA GLU A 116 -6.30 -33.09 6.53
C GLU A 116 -5.70 -32.47 5.27
N LEU A 117 -6.12 -31.26 4.89
CA LEU A 117 -5.78 -30.64 3.61
C LEU A 117 -4.89 -29.39 3.75
N GLY A 118 -4.80 -28.81 4.95
CA GLY A 118 -4.02 -27.60 5.22
C GLY A 118 -4.38 -26.46 4.27
N GLN A 119 -3.35 -25.90 3.61
CA GLN A 119 -3.50 -24.78 2.67
C GLN A 119 -4.44 -25.09 1.49
N ALA A 120 -4.53 -26.35 1.05
CA ALA A 120 -5.42 -26.71 -0.05
C ALA A 120 -6.91 -26.53 0.30
N ALA A 121 -7.29 -26.61 1.58
CA ALA A 121 -8.65 -26.30 2.02
C ALA A 121 -8.98 -24.81 1.86
N VAL A 122 -7.99 -23.94 2.12
CA VAL A 122 -8.11 -22.49 1.99
C VAL A 122 -8.22 -22.09 0.52
N GLU A 123 -7.31 -22.56 -0.32
CA GLU A 123 -7.29 -22.26 -1.77
C GLU A 123 -8.57 -22.71 -2.48
N ARG A 124 -9.22 -23.79 -2.03
CA ARG A 124 -10.51 -24.23 -2.60
C ARG A 124 -11.68 -23.36 -2.18
N THR A 125 -11.57 -22.72 -1.02
CA THR A 125 -12.66 -21.97 -0.40
C THR A 125 -12.61 -20.49 -0.78
N VAL A 126 -11.41 -19.92 -0.88
CA VAL A 126 -11.18 -18.51 -1.20
C VAL A 126 -10.61 -18.43 -2.62
N PRO A 127 -11.36 -17.89 -3.60
CA PRO A 127 -10.92 -17.76 -5.00
C PRO A 127 -9.88 -16.65 -5.21
#